data_AF-A0A7Y5DP64-F1
#
_entry.id   AF-A0A7Y5DP64-F1
#
_cell.length_a   1.000
_cell.length_b   1.000
_cell.length_c   1.000
_cell.angle_alpha   90.00
_cell.angle_beta   90.00
_cell.angle_gamma   90.00
#
_symmetry.space_group_name_H-M   'P 1'
#
loop_
_entity.id
_entity.type
_entity.pdbx_description
1 polymer ?
#
loop_
_entity_poly.entity_id
_entity_poly.type
_entity_poly.pdbx_seq_one_letter_code
_entity_poly.pdbx_strand_id
1 'polypeptide(L)'
;MNSFRKITVLLIIVFSLIAFNKPANSQRNRSNERHPNGKVVVVKSKNHHFRKARVYHPHWAPRVSYRHRWVYFPRYNFYWDNFRNVYVFRTGTIWVTSTNTPQEVEKVDLSSLKKVELNENNDSKDAIQNNNDEHKSVYKAD
;
A
#
# COMPACT_ATOMS: atom_id res chain seq x y z
N MET A 1 35.62 4.55 47.83
CA MET A 1 34.29 4.05 47.39
C MET A 1 33.32 5.22 47.21
N ASN A 2 33.54 6.12 46.23
CA ASN A 2 32.78 7.39 46.06
C ASN A 2 32.64 7.86 44.59
N SER A 3 32.85 6.97 43.61
CA SER A 3 32.83 7.36 42.17
C SER A 3 31.51 7.02 41.46
N PHE A 4 30.73 6.06 41.97
CA PHE A 4 29.53 5.57 41.27
C PHE A 4 28.25 6.40 41.50
N ARG A 5 28.24 7.33 42.46
CA ARG A 5 27.07 8.17 42.76
C ARG A 5 27.00 9.49 41.97
N LYS A 6 28.08 9.88 41.30
CA LYS A 6 28.14 11.14 40.51
C LYS A 6 27.74 10.96 39.04
N ILE A 7 27.84 9.74 38.50
CA ILE A 7 27.56 9.44 37.09
C ILE A 7 26.04 9.37 36.83
N THR A 8 25.25 8.94 37.81
CA THR A 8 23.79 8.79 37.67
C THR A 8 23.03 10.12 37.65
N VAL A 9 23.56 11.17 38.29
CA VAL A 9 22.91 12.50 38.30
C VAL A 9 23.14 13.27 36.99
N LEU A 10 24.24 12.99 36.28
CA LEU A 10 24.57 13.65 35.00
C LEU A 10 23.71 13.16 33.82
N LEU A 11 23.21 11.92 33.85
CA LEU A 11 22.37 11.39 32.76
C LEU A 11 20.92 11.89 32.78
N ILE A 12 20.40 12.33 33.93
CA ILE A 12 19.03 12.84 34.05
C ILE A 12 18.92 14.29 33.53
N ILE A 13 20.01 15.07 33.58
CA ILE A 13 20.02 16.49 33.15
C ILE A 13 20.13 16.61 31.61
N VAL A 14 20.75 15.64 30.94
CA VAL A 14 20.89 15.65 29.47
C VAL A 14 19.59 15.26 28.75
N PHE A 15 18.69 14.51 29.40
CA PHE A 15 17.40 14.11 28.81
C PHE A 15 16.30 15.19 28.87
N SER A 16 16.49 16.26 29.66
CA SER A 16 15.55 17.38 29.77
C SER A 16 15.68 18.46 28.67
N LEU A 17 16.57 18.28 27.69
CA LEU A 17 16.89 19.29 26.67
C LEU A 17 16.47 18.92 25.23
N ILE A 18 15.60 17.93 25.05
CA ILE A 18 14.95 17.74 23.75
C ILE A 18 13.76 18.69 23.65
N ALA A 19 14.10 19.87 23.17
CA ALA A 19 13.29 21.00 22.78
C ALA A 19 11.92 20.61 22.18
N PHE A 20 10.87 21.16 22.79
CA PHE A 20 9.61 21.47 22.13
C PHE A 20 9.86 22.48 21.00
N ASN A 21 10.18 22.01 19.80
CA ASN A 21 10.06 22.82 18.60
C ASN A 21 8.59 22.83 18.15
N LYS A 22 7.80 23.76 18.70
CA LYS A 22 6.55 24.19 18.07
C LYS A 22 6.93 25.23 17.00
N PRO A 23 6.69 25.01 15.70
CA PRO A 23 6.91 26.07 14.73
C PRO A 23 5.95 27.22 15.02
N ALA A 24 6.55 28.39 15.23
CA ALA A 24 5.87 29.65 15.45
C ALA A 24 5.12 30.08 14.19
N ASN A 25 3.89 30.53 14.43
CA ASN A 25 2.96 31.07 13.48
C ASN A 25 3.55 32.37 12.88
N SER A 26 4.09 32.32 11.66
CA SER A 26 4.50 33.51 10.91
C SER A 26 3.29 34.06 10.16
N GLN A 27 2.62 35.03 10.78
CA GLN A 27 1.84 35.99 10.02
C GLN A 27 2.76 37.10 9.54
N ARG A 28 2.97 37.20 8.21
CA ARG A 28 3.03 38.52 7.57
C ARG A 28 2.78 38.48 6.06
N ASN A 29 1.88 39.39 5.71
CA ASN A 29 1.76 40.16 4.48
C ASN A 29 1.02 39.56 3.28
N ARG A 30 -0.18 40.14 3.12
CA ARG A 30 -0.95 40.28 1.89
C ARG A 30 -0.08 40.82 0.75
N SER A 31 -0.24 40.23 -0.43
CA SER A 31 -0.33 40.99 -1.68
C SER A 31 -1.49 40.43 -2.50
N ASN A 32 -2.35 41.35 -2.94
CA ASN A 32 -3.46 41.12 -3.87
C ASN A 32 -3.01 40.30 -5.08
N GLU A 33 -3.76 39.25 -5.39
CA GLU A 33 -3.96 38.84 -6.78
C GLU A 33 -5.36 38.24 -6.92
N ARG A 34 -6.17 38.93 -7.73
CA ARG A 34 -7.56 38.62 -8.05
C ARG A 34 -7.58 37.47 -9.04
N HIS A 35 -8.19 36.34 -8.70
CA HIS A 35 -8.89 35.49 -9.67
C HIS A 35 -10.07 34.78 -8.97
N PRO A 36 -11.33 35.08 -9.34
CA PRO A 36 -12.48 34.38 -8.78
C PRO A 36 -12.74 33.17 -9.67
N ASN A 37 -12.14 32.01 -9.41
CA ASN A 37 -12.53 30.77 -10.11
C ASN A 37 -12.05 29.52 -9.38
N GLY A 38 -12.98 28.59 -9.16
CA GLY A 38 -12.67 27.20 -8.83
C GLY A 38 -12.80 26.87 -7.35
N LYS A 39 -14.03 26.61 -6.89
CA LYS A 39 -14.25 25.80 -5.69
C LYS A 39 -13.55 24.46 -5.92
N VAL A 40 -12.38 24.25 -5.32
CA VAL A 40 -11.75 22.92 -5.29
C VAL A 40 -12.62 22.05 -4.41
N VAL A 41 -13.61 21.41 -5.04
CA VAL A 41 -14.36 20.33 -4.43
C VAL A 41 -13.39 19.15 -4.39
N VAL A 42 -12.75 18.93 -3.24
CA VAL A 42 -12.16 17.63 -2.94
C VAL A 42 -13.33 16.66 -2.90
N VAL A 43 -13.63 16.05 -4.05
CA VAL A 43 -14.51 14.90 -4.13
C VAL A 43 -13.73 13.80 -3.41
N LYS A 44 -13.97 13.65 -2.11
CA LYS A 44 -13.73 12.37 -1.43
C LYS A 44 -14.54 11.37 -2.23
N SER A 45 -13.86 10.60 -3.07
CA SER A 45 -14.46 9.53 -3.87
C SER A 45 -15.19 8.62 -2.88
N LYS A 46 -16.50 8.81 -2.79
CA LYS A 46 -17.36 8.00 -1.93
C LYS A 46 -17.38 6.63 -2.57
N ASN A 47 -16.59 5.71 -2.01
CA ASN A 47 -16.69 4.28 -2.25
C ASN A 47 -16.84 3.93 -3.73
N HIS A 48 -15.72 3.81 -4.46
CA HIS A 48 -15.69 3.21 -5.79
C HIS A 48 -15.93 1.68 -5.69
N HIS A 49 -17.00 1.27 -5.01
CA HIS A 49 -17.40 -0.11 -4.84
C HIS A 49 -18.89 -0.20 -5.15
N PHE A 50 -19.19 -0.47 -6.41
CA PHE A 50 -19.93 -1.65 -6.84
C PHE A 50 -20.12 -1.56 -8.36
N ARG A 51 -19.13 -1.99 -9.15
CA ARG A 51 -19.45 -2.43 -10.52
C ARG A 51 -19.94 -3.86 -10.34
N LYS A 52 -21.17 -4.16 -10.81
CA LYS A 52 -21.76 -5.51 -10.89
C LYS A 52 -20.69 -6.57 -11.06
N ALA A 53 -20.79 -7.71 -10.36
CA ALA A 53 -19.87 -8.85 -10.46
C ALA A 53 -19.41 -9.06 -11.91
N ARG A 54 -18.20 -8.58 -12.23
CA ARG A 54 -17.59 -8.72 -13.54
C ARG A 54 -16.70 -9.93 -13.44
N VAL A 55 -17.11 -11.00 -14.10
CA VAL A 55 -16.23 -12.14 -14.32
C VAL A 55 -15.09 -11.67 -15.22
N TYR A 56 -13.88 -11.74 -14.71
CA TYR A 56 -12.68 -11.30 -15.41
C TYR A 56 -11.83 -12.49 -15.84
N HIS A 57 -11.25 -12.41 -17.04
CA HIS A 57 -10.35 -13.41 -17.60
C HIS A 57 -8.99 -12.75 -17.89
N PRO A 58 -7.90 -13.13 -17.19
CA PRO A 58 -6.56 -12.62 -17.48
C PRO A 58 -6.08 -13.04 -18.85
N HIS A 59 -5.29 -12.18 -19.49
CA HIS A 59 -4.58 -12.53 -20.71
C HIS A 59 -3.67 -13.76 -20.54
N TRP A 60 -3.07 -13.93 -19.35
CA TRP A 60 -2.20 -15.05 -19.03
C TRP A 60 -2.97 -16.34 -18.68
N ALA A 61 -4.28 -16.29 -18.42
CA ALA A 61 -5.11 -17.50 -18.25
C ALA A 61 -6.54 -17.23 -18.76
N PRO A 62 -6.74 -17.18 -20.09
CA PRO A 62 -8.01 -16.76 -20.69
C PRO A 62 -9.18 -17.72 -20.42
N ARG A 63 -8.87 -18.96 -20.04
CA ARG A 63 -9.87 -19.99 -19.68
C ARG A 63 -10.26 -19.97 -18.21
N VAL A 64 -9.61 -19.14 -17.39
CA VAL A 64 -9.87 -19.04 -15.95
C VAL A 64 -10.65 -17.77 -15.68
N SER A 65 -11.72 -17.92 -14.90
CA SER A 65 -12.62 -16.84 -14.52
C SER A 65 -12.40 -16.46 -13.05
N TYR A 66 -12.28 -15.17 -12.78
CA TYR A 66 -12.26 -14.62 -11.42
C TYR A 66 -13.44 -13.68 -11.21
N ARG A 67 -14.03 -13.71 -10.02
CA ARG A 67 -15.21 -12.94 -9.59
C ARG A 67 -14.84 -11.77 -8.69
N HIS A 68 -13.82 -11.94 -7.87
CA HIS A 68 -13.29 -10.95 -6.95
C HIS A 68 -12.15 -10.16 -7.58
N ARG A 69 -11.80 -9.03 -6.96
CA ARG A 69 -10.83 -8.09 -7.52
C ARG A 69 -9.42 -8.63 -7.47
N TRP A 70 -9.04 -9.31 -6.40
CA TRP A 70 -7.65 -9.61 -6.12
C TRP A 70 -7.33 -11.09 -6.25
N VAL A 71 -6.30 -11.39 -7.02
CA VAL A 71 -5.69 -12.73 -7.10
C VAL A 71 -4.28 -12.65 -6.53
N TYR A 72 -4.02 -13.41 -5.47
CA TYR A 72 -2.71 -13.49 -4.82
C TYR A 72 -1.91 -14.69 -5.33
N PHE A 73 -0.62 -14.49 -5.56
CA PHE A 73 0.34 -15.51 -5.97
C PHE A 73 1.34 -15.77 -4.85
N PRO A 74 1.13 -16.79 -4.00
CA PRO A 74 1.92 -16.99 -2.79
C PRO A 74 3.41 -17.21 -3.04
N ARG A 75 3.76 -17.94 -4.10
CA ARG A 75 5.16 -18.29 -4.43
C ARG A 75 6.04 -17.06 -4.66
N TYR A 76 5.48 -16.01 -5.26
CA TYR A 76 6.22 -14.80 -5.64
C TYR A 76 5.73 -13.56 -4.89
N ASN A 77 4.80 -13.73 -3.94
CA ASN A 77 4.30 -12.66 -3.09
C ASN A 77 3.85 -11.41 -3.86
N PHE A 78 3.00 -11.59 -4.88
CA PHE A 78 2.39 -10.49 -5.61
C PHE A 78 0.89 -10.68 -5.78
N TYR A 79 0.22 -9.60 -6.14
CA TYR A 79 -1.20 -9.54 -6.41
C TYR A 79 -1.44 -9.15 -7.86
N TRP A 80 -2.54 -9.62 -8.40
CA TRP A 80 -3.09 -9.13 -9.64
C TRP A 80 -4.48 -8.54 -9.37
N ASP A 81 -4.70 -7.33 -9.88
CA ASP A 81 -5.94 -6.56 -9.77
C ASP A 81 -6.77 -6.76 -11.02
N ASN A 82 -7.85 -7.50 -10.91
CA ASN A 82 -8.76 -7.85 -12.00
C ASN A 82 -9.52 -6.63 -12.52
N PHE A 83 -9.76 -5.63 -11.68
CA PHE A 83 -10.54 -4.44 -12.07
C PHE A 83 -9.71 -3.50 -12.93
N ARG A 84 -8.42 -3.35 -12.58
CA ARG A 84 -7.50 -2.45 -13.26
C ARG A 84 -6.58 -3.17 -14.25
N ASN A 85 -6.57 -4.51 -14.25
CA ASN A 85 -5.63 -5.35 -14.98
C ASN A 85 -4.17 -4.93 -14.74
N VAL A 86 -3.77 -4.84 -13.48
CA VAL A 86 -2.42 -4.46 -13.06
C VAL A 86 -1.90 -5.43 -12.02
N TYR A 87 -0.58 -5.58 -11.95
CA TYR A 87 0.12 -6.31 -10.93
C TYR A 87 0.57 -5.37 -9.82
N VAL A 88 0.48 -5.83 -8.57
CA VAL A 88 1.00 -5.17 -7.39
C VAL A 88 2.01 -6.09 -6.74
N PHE A 89 3.29 -5.72 -6.81
CA PHE A 89 4.41 -6.57 -6.38
C PHE A 89 5.46 -5.75 -5.64
N ARG A 90 6.38 -6.44 -4.98
CA ARG A 90 7.44 -5.79 -4.21
C ARG A 90 8.73 -5.74 -5.03
N THR A 91 9.36 -4.58 -5.09
CA THR A 91 10.70 -4.39 -5.63
C THR A 91 11.59 -3.84 -4.51
N GLY A 92 12.45 -4.70 -3.94
CA GLY A 92 13.21 -4.35 -2.75
C GLY A 92 12.31 -4.01 -1.56
N THR A 93 12.33 -2.76 -1.08
CA THR A 93 11.52 -2.31 0.06
C THR A 93 10.19 -1.67 -0.34
N ILE A 94 9.95 -1.40 -1.62
CA ILE A 94 8.77 -0.67 -2.10
C ILE A 94 7.78 -1.59 -2.80
N TRP A 95 6.50 -1.22 -2.74
CA TRP A 95 5.44 -1.83 -3.55
C TRP A 95 5.26 -1.04 -4.83
N VAL A 96 5.19 -1.75 -5.94
CA VAL A 96 5.04 -1.21 -7.29
C VAL A 96 3.74 -1.72 -7.89
N THR A 97 3.01 -0.84 -8.57
CA THR A 97 1.86 -1.20 -9.39
C THR A 97 2.24 -1.03 -10.86
N SER A 98 2.04 -2.05 -11.69
CA SER A 98 2.39 -2.03 -13.11
C SER A 98 1.41 -2.83 -13.94
N THR A 99 1.17 -2.43 -15.20
CA THR A 99 0.46 -3.26 -16.19
C THR A 99 1.32 -4.43 -16.68
N ASN A 100 2.65 -4.29 -16.56
CA ASN A 100 3.58 -5.33 -16.97
C ASN A 100 3.75 -6.35 -15.84
N THR A 101 3.87 -7.61 -16.23
CA THR A 101 4.20 -8.73 -15.34
C THR A 101 5.50 -8.45 -14.58
N PRO A 102 5.60 -8.80 -13.28
CA PRO A 102 6.86 -8.65 -12.55
C PRO A 102 8.00 -9.40 -13.24
N GLN A 103 9.18 -8.79 -13.29
CA GLN A 103 10.33 -9.34 -14.01
C GLN A 103 10.71 -10.76 -13.55
N GLU A 104 10.53 -11.05 -12.27
CA GLU A 104 10.80 -12.37 -11.67
C GLU A 104 9.93 -13.51 -12.25
N VAL A 105 8.77 -13.17 -12.80
CA VAL A 105 7.79 -14.15 -13.33
C VAL A 105 7.44 -13.93 -14.80
N GLU A 106 8.16 -13.05 -15.50
CA GLU A 106 7.92 -12.75 -16.92
C GLU A 106 8.03 -14.00 -17.81
N LYS A 107 8.95 -14.91 -17.49
CA LYS A 107 9.18 -16.18 -18.22
C LYS A 107 8.45 -17.38 -17.62
N VAL A 108 7.61 -17.15 -16.60
CA VAL A 108 6.90 -18.22 -15.88
C VAL A 108 5.45 -18.27 -16.34
N ASP A 109 4.92 -19.47 -16.54
CA ASP A 109 3.50 -19.64 -16.84
C ASP A 109 2.64 -19.40 -15.59
N LEU A 110 2.10 -18.19 -15.47
CA LEU A 110 1.22 -17.78 -14.39
C LEU A 110 -0.05 -18.64 -14.27
N SER A 111 -0.52 -19.24 -15.37
CA SER A 111 -1.70 -20.08 -15.36
C SER A 111 -1.49 -21.37 -14.57
N SER A 112 -0.26 -21.90 -14.59
CA SER A 112 0.16 -23.10 -13.87
C SER A 112 0.46 -22.85 -12.39
N LEU A 113 0.74 -21.59 -12.00
CA LEU A 113 1.09 -21.27 -10.62
C LEU A 113 -0.12 -21.41 -9.69
N LYS A 114 0.18 -21.81 -8.44
CA LYS A 114 -0.74 -21.65 -7.33
C LYS A 114 -1.07 -20.19 -7.14
N LYS A 115 -2.37 -19.93 -7.08
CA LYS A 115 -2.97 -18.62 -6.97
C LYS A 115 -4.24 -18.75 -6.15
N VAL A 116 -4.53 -17.72 -5.38
CA VAL A 116 -5.68 -17.66 -4.50
C VAL A 116 -6.46 -16.41 -4.82
N GLU A 117 -7.72 -16.60 -5.17
CA GLU A 117 -8.66 -15.50 -5.29
C GLU A 117 -9.06 -15.04 -3.89
N LEU A 118 -8.81 -13.76 -3.58
CA LEU A 118 -9.19 -13.18 -2.29
C LEU A 118 -10.68 -12.90 -2.27
N ASN A 119 -11.29 -12.96 -1.08
CA ASN A 119 -12.71 -12.76 -0.90
C ASN A 119 -13.15 -11.29 -1.11
N GLU A 120 -14.47 -11.09 -1.20
CA GLU A 120 -15.12 -9.79 -1.42
C GLU A 120 -14.71 -8.71 -0.40
N ASN A 121 -14.36 -9.08 0.84
CA ASN A 121 -13.90 -8.13 1.86
C ASN A 121 -12.60 -7.40 1.46
N ASN A 122 -11.86 -7.94 0.49
CA ASN A 122 -10.66 -7.31 -0.05
C ASN A 122 -10.93 -6.47 -1.31
N ASP A 123 -12.09 -6.63 -1.95
CA ASP A 123 -12.42 -5.92 -3.19
C ASP A 123 -12.44 -4.40 -2.98
N SER A 124 -12.78 -3.97 -1.75
CA SER A 124 -12.80 -2.57 -1.37
C SER A 124 -11.44 -1.96 -1.01
N LYS A 125 -10.38 -2.77 -0.96
CA LYS A 125 -9.06 -2.33 -0.53
C LYS A 125 -8.20 -1.98 -1.73
N ASP A 126 -7.91 -0.70 -1.93
CA ASP A 126 -6.96 -0.27 -2.96
C ASP A 126 -5.51 -0.59 -2.59
N ALA A 127 -5.18 -0.56 -1.30
CA ALA A 127 -3.86 -0.87 -0.76
C ALA A 127 -3.80 -2.31 -0.22
N ILE A 128 -4.04 -3.30 -1.09
CA ILE A 128 -4.08 -4.72 -0.72
C ILE A 128 -2.79 -5.21 -0.04
N GLN A 129 -1.67 -4.59 -0.37
CA GLN A 129 -0.36 -4.88 0.20
C GLN A 129 -0.28 -4.64 1.71
N ASN A 130 -1.18 -3.84 2.30
CA ASN A 130 -1.21 -3.62 3.74
C ASN A 130 -1.60 -4.89 4.52
N ASN A 131 -2.28 -5.85 3.88
CA ASN A 131 -2.61 -7.17 4.43
C ASN A 131 -1.60 -8.25 4.05
N ASN A 132 -0.43 -7.89 3.51
CA ASN A 132 0.48 -8.86 2.92
C ASN A 132 1.02 -9.89 3.93
N ASP A 133 1.32 -9.46 5.16
CA ASP A 133 1.83 -10.38 6.18
C ASP A 133 0.80 -11.42 6.60
N GLU A 134 -0.48 -11.03 6.64
CA GLU A 134 -1.61 -11.93 6.85
C GLU A 134 -1.77 -12.89 5.66
N HIS A 135 -1.75 -12.39 4.42
CA HIS A 135 -1.89 -13.25 3.24
C HIS A 135 -0.76 -14.28 3.12
N LYS A 136 0.48 -13.92 3.48
CA LYS A 136 1.62 -14.85 3.55
C LYS A 136 1.47 -15.88 4.67
N SER A 137 0.83 -15.51 5.78
CA SER A 137 0.64 -16.43 6.90
C SER A 137 -0.43 -17.47 6.55
N VAL A 138 -1.52 -17.04 5.90
CA VAL A 138 -2.66 -17.88 5.51
C VAL A 138 -2.38 -18.71 4.26
N TYR A 139 -1.84 -18.09 3.20
CA TYR A 139 -1.63 -18.74 1.90
C TYR A 139 -0.15 -19.06 1.70
N LYS A 140 0.20 -20.34 1.83
CA LYS A 140 1.57 -20.82 1.65
C LYS A 140 1.93 -21.04 0.19
N ALA A 141 3.18 -20.71 -0.15
CA ALA A 141 3.82 -21.18 -1.37
C ALA A 141 3.84 -22.72 -1.38
N ASP A 142 3.74 -23.31 -2.57
CA ASP A 142 4.00 -24.74 -2.78
C ASP A 142 5.50 -24.98 -2.95
#